data_AF-A0A833ES68-F1
#
_entry.id   AF-A0A833ES68-F1
#
_cell.length_a   1.000
_cell.length_b   1.000
_cell.length_c   1.000
_cell.angle_alpha   90.00
_cell.angle_beta   90.00
_cell.angle_gamma   90.00
#
_symmetry.space_group_name_H-M   'P 1'
#
loop_
_entity.id
_entity.type
_entity.pdbx_description
1 polymer ?
#
loop_
_entity_poly.entity_id
_entity_poly.type
_entity_poly.pdbx_seq_one_letter_code
_entity_poly.pdbx_strand_id
1 'polypeptide(L)'
;MKLTRFIVIFVLLNLFLTINSAGGEFSKNLAKNRLQLLQNTTPQDEQDLSTHRRALKAFAMSALVPGLGQLYNKNRYRAIGFLAFELAGIFYYINQNNEGNDLEAVYEAYADAHWVENRYWDALAAASGEKRTDMEALRTYESGRWSHHLPEWRNQTYYENIGKYDQF
;
A
#
# COMPACT_ATOMS: atom_id res chain seq x y z
N MET A 1 4.29 -28.72 0.55
CA MET A 1 5.48 -27.86 0.39
C MET A 1 6.54 -28.34 -0.61
N LYS A 2 6.88 -29.64 -0.76
CA LYS A 2 7.97 -30.04 -1.69
C LYS A 2 7.64 -29.84 -3.18
N LEU A 3 6.43 -30.23 -3.62
CA LEU A 3 6.04 -30.21 -5.05
C LEU A 3 6.02 -28.80 -5.67
N THR A 4 5.51 -27.80 -4.95
CA THR A 4 5.43 -26.40 -5.44
C THR A 4 6.80 -25.79 -5.72
N ARG A 5 7.83 -26.15 -4.94
CA ARG A 5 9.21 -25.69 -5.18
C ARG A 5 9.78 -26.25 -6.49
N PHE A 6 9.49 -27.50 -6.83
CA PHE A 6 9.89 -28.09 -8.12
C PHE A 6 9.22 -27.41 -9.32
N ILE A 7 7.92 -27.09 -9.23
CA ILE A 7 7.19 -26.38 -10.29
C ILE A 7 7.81 -24.99 -10.52
N VAL A 8 8.07 -24.23 -9.45
CA VAL A 8 8.71 -22.90 -9.57
C VAL A 8 10.11 -22.99 -10.19
N ILE A 9 10.94 -23.95 -9.76
CA ILE A 9 12.27 -24.16 -10.35
C ILE A 9 12.18 -24.54 -11.83
N PHE A 10 11.24 -25.41 -12.21
CA PHE A 10 11.04 -25.80 -13.61
C PHE A 10 10.57 -24.63 -14.48
N VAL A 11 9.63 -23.80 -14.00
CA VAL A 11 9.19 -22.59 -14.72
C VAL A 11 10.34 -21.59 -14.86
N LEU A 12 11.11 -21.32 -13.81
CA LEU A 12 12.27 -20.42 -13.86
C LEU A 12 13.37 -20.94 -14.80
N LEU A 13 13.62 -22.26 -14.84
CA LEU A 13 14.59 -22.87 -15.75
C LEU A 13 14.14 -22.78 -17.21
N ASN A 14 12.86 -23.02 -17.52
CA ASN A 14 12.31 -22.86 -18.87
C ASN A 14 12.28 -21.38 -19.30
N LEU A 15 12.01 -20.46 -18.38
CA LEU A 15 12.09 -19.02 -18.62
C LEU A 15 13.53 -18.60 -18.92
N PHE A 16 14.51 -19.07 -18.14
CA PHE A 16 15.92 -18.82 -18.36
C PHE A 16 16.42 -19.41 -19.69
N LEU A 17 16.03 -20.64 -20.04
CA LEU A 17 16.34 -21.25 -21.35
C LEU A 17 15.74 -20.43 -22.50
N THR A 18 14.48 -20.02 -22.40
CA THR A 18 13.81 -19.16 -23.39
C THR A 18 14.49 -17.81 -23.53
N ILE A 19 14.92 -17.18 -22.43
CA ILE A 19 15.66 -15.91 -22.45
C ILE A 19 17.01 -16.05 -23.16
N ASN A 20 17.74 -17.15 -22.93
CA ASN A 20 19.04 -17.38 -23.56
C ASN A 20 18.93 -17.74 -25.05
N SER A 21 17.93 -18.51 -25.47
CA SER A 21 17.71 -18.83 -26.88
C SER A 21 17.16 -17.63 -27.65
N ALA A 22 16.09 -17.00 -27.16
CA ALA A 22 15.50 -15.82 -27.80
C ALA A 22 16.45 -14.63 -27.79
N GLY A 23 17.26 -14.45 -26.72
CA GLY A 23 18.21 -13.34 -26.60
C GLY A 23 19.22 -13.26 -27.75
N GLY A 24 19.62 -14.41 -28.31
CA GLY A 24 20.56 -14.47 -29.44
C GLY A 24 19.99 -13.88 -30.74
N GLU A 25 18.76 -14.21 -31.10
CA GLU A 25 18.10 -13.65 -32.30
C GLU A 25 17.45 -12.29 -32.02
N PHE A 26 16.82 -12.11 -30.86
CA PHE A 26 16.22 -10.83 -30.46
C PHE A 26 17.29 -9.73 -30.39
N SER A 27 18.47 -9.99 -29.83
CA SER A 27 19.57 -9.00 -29.82
C SER A 27 20.08 -8.69 -31.24
N LYS A 28 20.24 -9.70 -32.10
CA LYS A 28 20.63 -9.49 -33.52
C LYS A 28 19.58 -8.69 -34.29
N ASN A 29 18.30 -9.01 -34.13
CA ASN A 29 17.20 -8.31 -34.79
C ASN A 29 16.99 -6.91 -34.21
N LEU A 30 17.12 -6.72 -32.90
CA LEU A 30 17.10 -5.39 -32.26
C LEU A 30 18.28 -4.52 -32.72
N ALA A 31 19.49 -5.10 -32.83
CA ALA A 31 20.66 -4.41 -33.36
C ALA A 31 20.50 -4.06 -34.84
N LYS A 32 20.01 -4.98 -35.67
CA LYS A 32 19.74 -4.76 -37.10
C LYS A 32 18.66 -3.69 -37.31
N ASN A 33 17.54 -3.78 -36.58
CA ASN A 33 16.47 -2.80 -36.64
C ASN A 33 16.94 -1.43 -36.13
N ARG A 34 17.77 -1.38 -35.06
CA ARG A 34 18.39 -0.14 -34.58
C ARG A 34 19.37 0.46 -35.60
N LEU A 35 20.14 -0.36 -36.30
CA LEU A 35 21.04 0.09 -37.37
C LEU A 35 20.24 0.64 -38.57
N GLN A 36 19.18 -0.04 -38.99
CA GLN A 36 18.27 0.44 -40.03
C GLN A 36 17.55 1.72 -39.63
N LEU A 37 17.16 1.86 -38.35
CA LEU A 37 16.63 3.12 -37.82
C LEU A 37 17.69 4.23 -37.94
N LEU A 38 18.91 4.01 -37.46
CA LEU A 38 20.00 4.99 -37.49
C LEU A 38 20.50 5.36 -38.91
N GLN A 39 20.28 4.50 -39.90
CA GLN A 39 20.56 4.82 -41.31
C GLN A 39 19.47 5.72 -41.94
N ASN A 40 18.24 5.69 -41.42
CA ASN A 40 17.09 6.38 -41.99
C ASN A 40 16.58 7.55 -41.12
N THR A 41 17.05 7.71 -39.88
CA THR A 41 16.73 8.86 -39.01
C THR A 41 17.28 10.15 -39.60
N THR A 42 16.41 11.13 -39.78
CA THR A 42 16.81 12.52 -40.05
C THR A 42 17.34 13.16 -38.76
N PRO A 43 18.01 14.33 -38.84
CA PRO A 43 18.40 15.10 -37.64
C PRO A 43 17.22 15.47 -36.73
N GLN A 44 16.00 15.59 -37.29
CA GLN A 44 14.77 15.82 -36.53
C GLN A 44 14.41 14.59 -35.68
N ASP A 45 14.47 13.39 -36.25
CA ASP A 45 14.17 12.15 -35.53
C ASP A 45 15.16 11.88 -34.39
N GLU A 46 16.45 12.18 -34.59
CA GLU A 46 17.46 12.11 -33.52
C GLU A 46 17.15 13.10 -32.39
N GLN A 47 16.77 14.34 -32.74
CA GLN A 47 16.41 15.39 -31.79
C GLN A 47 15.18 14.99 -30.95
N ASP A 48 14.12 14.48 -31.57
CA ASP A 48 12.91 14.04 -30.88
C ASP A 48 13.16 12.76 -30.04
N LEU A 49 13.95 11.81 -30.54
CA LEU A 49 14.36 10.63 -29.77
C LEU A 49 15.30 10.98 -28.60
N SER A 50 16.06 12.07 -28.68
CA SER A 50 16.82 12.63 -27.55
C SER A 50 15.89 13.26 -26.50
N THR A 51 14.83 13.93 -26.97
CA THR A 51 13.87 14.65 -26.13
C THR A 51 12.97 13.68 -25.36
N HIS A 52 12.46 12.64 -26.01
CA HIS A 52 11.73 11.55 -25.35
C HIS A 52 12.60 10.84 -24.28
N ARG A 53 13.88 10.56 -24.57
CA ARG A 53 14.79 9.94 -23.59
C ARG A 53 15.12 10.85 -22.41
N ARG A 54 15.19 12.17 -22.62
CA ARG A 54 15.29 13.17 -21.53
C ARG A 54 14.01 13.23 -20.68
N ALA A 55 12.83 13.21 -21.32
CA ALA A 55 11.54 13.18 -20.63
C ALA A 55 11.36 11.92 -19.77
N LEU A 56 11.70 10.73 -20.31
CA LEU A 56 11.70 9.47 -19.58
C LEU A 56 12.64 9.48 -18.36
N LYS A 57 13.87 9.99 -18.52
CA LYS A 57 14.81 10.13 -17.38
C LYS A 57 14.29 11.10 -16.32
N ALA A 58 13.72 12.23 -16.74
CA ALA A 58 13.11 13.19 -15.83
C ALA A 58 11.93 12.58 -15.07
N PHE A 59 11.03 11.88 -15.76
CA PHE A 59 9.90 11.18 -15.14
C PHE A 59 10.37 10.14 -14.11
N ALA A 60 11.33 9.29 -14.47
CA ALA A 60 11.89 8.29 -13.56
C ALA A 60 12.58 8.93 -12.32
N MET A 61 13.24 10.08 -12.47
CA MET A 61 13.79 10.82 -11.33
C MET A 61 12.68 11.40 -10.43
N SER A 62 11.65 12.03 -11.02
CA SER A 62 10.49 12.55 -10.27
C SER A 62 9.67 11.45 -9.58
N ALA A 63 9.72 10.21 -10.06
CA ALA A 63 9.08 9.05 -9.42
C ALA A 63 9.83 8.50 -8.20
N LEU A 64 11.10 8.90 -8.01
CA LEU A 64 11.89 8.56 -6.82
C LEU A 64 11.81 9.67 -5.75
N VAL A 65 11.98 10.92 -6.17
CA VAL A 65 11.73 12.13 -5.37
C VAL A 65 11.13 13.16 -6.33
N PRO A 66 9.91 13.69 -6.09
CA PRO A 66 9.32 14.64 -6.99
C PRO A 66 10.16 15.94 -7.11
N GLY A 67 9.90 16.72 -8.16
CA GLY A 67 10.76 17.87 -8.52
C GLY A 67 12.11 17.52 -9.16
N LEU A 68 12.75 16.37 -8.85
CA LEU A 68 14.09 16.02 -9.39
C LEU A 68 14.14 15.99 -10.93
N GLY A 69 13.10 15.51 -11.60
CA GLY A 69 13.04 15.51 -13.07
C GLY A 69 13.05 16.91 -13.69
N GLN A 70 12.64 17.93 -12.93
CA GLN A 70 12.66 19.33 -13.38
C GLN A 70 14.03 19.96 -13.15
N LEU A 71 14.73 19.56 -12.06
CA LEU A 71 16.13 19.89 -11.82
C LEU A 71 17.04 19.27 -12.90
N TYR A 72 16.80 18.03 -13.29
CA TYR A 72 17.47 17.36 -14.42
C TYR A 72 17.27 18.12 -15.75
N ASN A 73 16.07 18.62 -16.01
CA ASN A 73 15.77 19.49 -17.15
C ASN A 73 16.23 20.96 -16.95
N LYS A 74 17.09 21.23 -15.96
CA LYS A 74 17.65 22.56 -15.60
C LYS A 74 16.62 23.64 -15.23
N ASN A 75 15.33 23.30 -15.08
CA ASN A 75 14.28 24.25 -14.76
C ASN A 75 14.17 24.45 -13.25
N ARG A 76 15.17 25.14 -12.68
CA ARG A 76 15.33 25.35 -11.24
C ARG A 76 14.10 25.98 -10.57
N TYR A 77 13.41 26.91 -11.24
CA TYR A 77 12.27 27.61 -10.66
C TYR A 77 11.04 26.70 -10.52
N ARG A 78 10.76 25.85 -11.52
CA ARG A 78 9.71 24.83 -11.36
C ARG A 78 10.14 23.78 -10.32
N ALA A 79 11.39 23.31 -10.36
CA ALA A 79 11.88 22.33 -9.38
C ALA A 79 11.75 22.81 -7.92
N ILE A 80 12.05 24.08 -7.64
CA ILE A 80 11.86 24.70 -6.32
C ILE A 80 10.36 24.79 -5.97
N GLY A 81 9.50 25.17 -6.92
CA GLY A 81 8.05 25.26 -6.70
C GLY A 81 7.40 23.91 -6.39
N PHE A 82 7.82 22.84 -7.07
CA PHE A 82 7.38 21.48 -6.75
C PHE A 82 7.92 21.04 -5.39
N LEU A 83 9.22 21.20 -5.11
CA LEU A 83 9.82 20.84 -3.82
C LEU A 83 9.18 21.56 -2.62
N ALA A 84 8.77 22.83 -2.79
CA ALA A 84 8.04 23.55 -1.75
C ALA A 84 6.64 22.96 -1.51
N PHE A 85 5.96 22.52 -2.57
CA PHE A 85 4.65 21.85 -2.48
C PHE A 85 4.78 20.43 -1.89
N GLU A 86 5.80 19.67 -2.28
CA GLU A 86 6.19 18.38 -1.69
C GLU A 86 6.35 18.51 -0.17
N LEU A 87 7.19 19.44 0.28
CA LEU A 87 7.47 19.67 1.71
C LEU A 87 6.25 20.15 2.49
N ALA A 88 5.41 21.01 1.89
CA ALA A 88 4.14 21.43 2.51
C ALA A 88 3.17 20.26 2.68
N GLY A 89 3.05 19.38 1.68
CA GLY A 89 2.22 18.18 1.75
C GLY A 89 2.72 17.17 2.78
N ILE A 90 4.04 16.95 2.85
CA ILE A 90 4.67 16.07 3.86
C ILE A 90 4.46 16.63 5.27
N PHE A 91 4.67 17.94 5.49
CA PHE A 91 4.46 18.58 6.79
C PHE A 91 2.99 18.50 7.23
N TYR A 92 2.05 18.80 6.32
CA TYR A 92 0.62 18.68 6.58
C TYR A 92 0.22 17.24 6.93
N TYR A 93 0.69 16.24 6.18
CA TYR A 93 0.43 14.83 6.47
C TYR A 93 0.97 14.41 7.85
N ILE A 94 2.21 14.79 8.20
CA ILE A 94 2.80 14.50 9.52
C ILE A 94 1.98 15.17 10.63
N ASN A 95 1.56 16.43 10.45
CA ASN A 95 0.75 17.15 11.44
C ASN A 95 -0.59 16.44 11.68
N GLN A 96 -1.34 16.12 10.62
CA GLN A 96 -2.64 15.46 10.76
C GLN A 96 -2.53 14.01 11.25
N ASN A 97 -1.44 13.30 10.93
CA ASN A 97 -1.24 11.95 11.48
C ASN A 97 -0.88 12.00 12.97
N ASN A 98 -0.13 13.01 13.43
CA ASN A 98 0.15 13.19 14.85
C ASN A 98 -1.13 13.57 15.61
N GLU A 99 -1.88 14.57 15.13
CA GLU A 99 -3.17 14.98 15.71
C GLU A 99 -4.19 13.82 15.77
N GLY A 100 -4.22 12.97 14.73
CA GLY A 100 -5.01 11.74 14.73
C GLY A 100 -4.57 10.73 15.78
N ASN A 101 -3.26 10.47 15.91
CA ASN A 101 -2.72 9.56 16.93
C ASN A 101 -2.95 10.06 18.37
N ASP A 102 -2.83 11.38 18.59
CA ASP A 102 -3.06 12.01 19.90
C ASP A 102 -4.55 11.91 20.29
N LEU A 103 -5.46 12.13 19.35
CA LEU A 103 -6.90 11.93 19.55
C LEU A 103 -7.24 10.44 19.76
N GLU A 104 -6.54 9.54 19.08
CA GLU A 104 -6.68 8.09 19.24
C GLU A 104 -6.29 7.66 20.67
N ALA A 105 -5.11 8.05 21.15
CA ALA A 105 -4.68 7.80 22.52
C ALA A 105 -5.65 8.38 23.58
N VAL A 106 -6.31 9.51 23.30
CA VAL A 106 -7.31 10.11 24.20
C VAL A 106 -8.60 9.29 24.24
N TYR A 107 -9.12 8.81 23.09
CA TYR A 107 -10.33 7.97 23.10
C TYR A 107 -10.06 6.58 23.68
N GLU A 108 -8.90 5.96 23.38
CA GLU A 108 -8.50 4.67 23.94
C GLU A 108 -8.36 4.77 25.47
N ALA A 109 -7.69 5.81 25.99
CA ALA A 109 -7.56 6.02 27.43
C ALA A 109 -8.91 6.30 28.13
N TYR A 110 -9.84 7.00 27.48
CA TYR A 110 -11.19 7.17 28.01
C TYR A 110 -11.96 5.85 28.02
N ALA A 111 -11.85 5.05 26.96
CA ALA A 111 -12.46 3.74 26.88
C ALA A 111 -11.94 2.80 27.98
N ASP A 112 -10.62 2.66 28.11
CA ASP A 112 -9.98 1.79 29.11
C ASP A 112 -10.30 2.17 30.57
N ALA A 113 -10.67 3.43 30.82
CA ALA A 113 -11.08 3.91 32.15
C ALA A 113 -12.57 3.63 32.48
N HIS A 114 -13.44 3.41 31.50
CA HIS A 114 -14.90 3.32 31.70
C HIS A 114 -15.56 2.04 31.17
N TRP A 115 -14.95 1.39 30.18
CA TRP A 115 -15.42 0.11 29.63
C TRP A 115 -14.97 -1.07 30.49
N VAL A 116 -15.91 -1.96 30.81
CA VAL A 116 -15.63 -3.17 31.58
C VAL A 116 -16.19 -4.37 30.82
N GLU A 117 -15.38 -4.96 29.95
CA GLU A 117 -15.76 -6.07 29.06
C GLU A 117 -16.48 -7.23 29.76
N ASN A 118 -16.19 -7.52 31.02
CA ASN A 118 -16.94 -8.54 31.76
C ASN A 118 -18.44 -8.20 31.88
N ARG A 119 -18.81 -6.92 32.10
CA ARG A 119 -20.22 -6.48 32.10
C ARG A 119 -20.90 -6.73 30.76
N TYR A 120 -20.15 -6.67 29.66
CA TYR A 120 -20.68 -6.97 28.33
C TYR A 120 -21.04 -8.45 28.20
N TRP A 121 -20.08 -9.34 28.45
CA TRP A 121 -20.31 -10.79 28.36
C TRP A 121 -21.29 -11.32 29.41
N ASP A 122 -21.33 -10.72 30.61
CA ASP A 122 -22.31 -11.06 31.66
C ASP A 122 -23.73 -10.66 31.24
N ALA A 123 -23.91 -9.46 30.67
CA ALA A 123 -25.20 -9.01 30.13
C ALA A 123 -25.63 -9.83 28.90
N LEU A 124 -24.69 -10.19 28.02
CA LEU A 124 -24.96 -11.02 26.85
C LEU A 124 -25.40 -12.44 27.24
N ALA A 125 -24.77 -13.04 28.25
CA ALA A 125 -25.18 -14.33 28.82
C ALA A 125 -26.59 -14.26 29.43
N ALA A 126 -26.92 -13.19 30.15
CA ALA A 126 -28.27 -12.97 30.67
C ALA A 126 -29.33 -12.77 29.55
N ALA A 127 -28.95 -12.17 28.42
CA ALA A 127 -29.85 -11.90 27.28
C ALA A 127 -30.03 -13.10 26.33
N SER A 128 -29.04 -13.99 26.24
CA SER A 128 -29.09 -15.22 25.45
C SER A 128 -29.65 -16.42 26.22
N GLY A 129 -29.47 -16.43 27.54
CA GLY A 129 -29.69 -17.62 28.39
C GLY A 129 -28.51 -18.59 28.40
N GLU A 130 -27.42 -18.28 27.67
CA GLU A 130 -26.22 -19.12 27.60
C GLU A 130 -25.32 -18.97 28.83
N LYS A 131 -24.44 -19.96 29.02
CA LYS A 131 -23.49 -19.94 30.13
C LYS A 131 -22.40 -18.91 29.87
N ARG A 132 -22.12 -18.06 30.87
CA ARG A 132 -21.02 -17.08 30.83
C ARG A 132 -19.63 -17.66 30.50
N THR A 133 -19.43 -18.96 30.75
CA THR A 133 -18.20 -19.70 30.42
C THR A 133 -18.13 -20.20 28.97
N ASP A 134 -19.25 -20.19 28.24
CA ASP A 134 -19.36 -20.72 26.88
C ASP A 134 -19.22 -19.59 25.85
N MET A 135 -17.96 -19.19 25.62
CA MET A 135 -17.65 -18.08 24.71
C MET A 135 -17.99 -18.38 23.25
N GLU A 136 -18.12 -19.66 22.86
CA GLU A 136 -18.53 -20.04 21.51
C GLU A 136 -20.03 -19.79 21.32
N ALA A 137 -20.88 -20.28 22.24
CA ALA A 137 -22.31 -20.00 22.23
C ALA A 137 -22.61 -18.48 22.31
N LEU A 138 -21.90 -17.74 23.17
CA LEU A 138 -22.07 -16.29 23.30
C LEU A 138 -21.73 -15.53 22.01
N ARG A 139 -20.62 -15.86 21.33
CA ARG A 139 -20.24 -15.23 20.05
C ARG A 139 -21.14 -15.65 18.89
N THR A 140 -21.67 -16.88 18.90
CA THR A 140 -22.69 -17.32 17.95
C THR A 140 -23.99 -16.51 18.12
N TYR A 141 -24.41 -16.24 19.36
CA TYR A 141 -25.55 -15.37 19.63
C TYR A 141 -25.28 -13.91 19.22
N GLU A 142 -24.10 -13.37 19.52
CA GLU A 142 -23.68 -12.01 19.15
C GLU A 142 -23.72 -11.80 17.62
N SER A 143 -23.00 -12.64 16.88
CA SER A 143 -22.91 -12.58 15.41
C SER A 143 -24.21 -12.96 14.70
N GLY A 144 -25.10 -13.71 15.35
CA GLY A 144 -26.47 -13.95 14.88
C GLY A 144 -27.43 -12.76 15.07
N ARG A 145 -27.05 -11.74 15.87
CA ARG A 145 -27.90 -10.62 16.26
C ARG A 145 -27.42 -9.25 15.79
N TRP A 146 -26.11 -9.06 15.62
CA TRP A 146 -25.52 -7.79 15.21
C TRP A 146 -24.52 -7.95 14.05
N SER A 147 -24.35 -6.88 13.27
CA SER A 147 -23.38 -6.80 12.15
C SER A 147 -21.93 -6.61 12.60
N HIS A 148 -21.71 -6.42 13.90
CA HIS A 148 -20.44 -6.22 14.56
C HIS A 148 -20.36 -7.15 15.77
N HIS A 149 -19.14 -7.47 16.19
CA HIS A 149 -18.87 -8.30 17.36
C HIS A 149 -17.65 -7.75 18.10
N LEU A 150 -17.50 -8.07 19.39
CA LEU A 150 -16.36 -7.65 20.19
C LEU A 150 -15.12 -8.50 19.79
N PRO A 151 -14.05 -7.90 19.23
CA PRO A 151 -12.85 -8.64 18.87
C PRO A 151 -12.15 -9.21 20.11
N GLU A 152 -11.42 -10.31 19.97
CA GLU A 152 -10.70 -10.93 21.11
C GLU A 152 -9.50 -10.10 21.61
N TRP A 153 -9.12 -9.06 20.87
CA TRP A 153 -7.91 -8.28 21.06
C TRP A 153 -8.26 -6.80 20.97
N ARG A 154 -7.75 -5.98 21.89
CA ARG A 154 -7.89 -4.52 21.85
C ARG A 154 -7.16 -3.97 20.63
N ASN A 155 -7.94 -3.57 19.64
CA ASN A 155 -7.52 -2.95 18.39
C ASN A 155 -8.53 -1.86 18.02
N GLN A 156 -8.29 -1.13 16.92
CA GLN A 156 -9.19 -0.07 16.46
C GLN A 156 -10.67 -0.53 16.36
N THR A 157 -10.93 -1.74 15.83
CA THR A 157 -12.29 -2.30 15.73
C THR A 157 -12.91 -2.64 17.09
N TYR A 158 -12.11 -2.99 18.10
CA TYR A 158 -12.59 -3.17 19.48
C TYR A 158 -13.10 -1.83 20.02
N TYR A 159 -12.27 -0.78 19.98
CA TYR A 159 -12.67 0.52 20.50
C TYR A 159 -13.79 1.17 19.68
N GLU A 160 -13.86 0.92 18.37
CA GLU A 160 -14.99 1.31 17.53
C GLU A 160 -16.29 0.59 17.94
N ASN A 161 -16.22 -0.71 18.30
CA ASN A 161 -17.41 -1.51 18.63
C ASN A 161 -17.91 -1.31 20.06
N ILE A 162 -17.04 -1.11 21.05
CA ILE A 162 -17.49 -0.89 22.44
C ILE A 162 -18.37 0.37 22.59
N GLY A 163 -18.14 1.40 21.75
CA GLY A 163 -18.98 2.60 21.70
C GLY A 163 -20.35 2.40 21.04
N LYS A 164 -20.67 1.19 20.56
CA LYS A 164 -21.96 0.84 19.92
C LYS A 164 -22.89 0.02 20.82
N TYR A 165 -22.41 -0.45 21.97
CA TYR A 165 -23.22 -1.24 22.90
C TYR A 165 -23.84 -0.36 23.99
N ASP A 166 -25.13 -0.56 24.27
CA ASP A 166 -25.93 0.19 25.27
C ASP A 166 -25.54 -0.19 26.73
N GLN A 167 -24.30 0.12 27.12
CA GLN A 167 -23.71 -0.19 28.44
C GLN A 167 -23.40 1.07 29.28
N PHE A 168 -23.75 2.25 28.74
CA PHE A 168 -23.50 3.60 29.24
C PHE A 168 -24.83 4.36 29.43
#